data_AF-A0A5C8BAR6-F1
#
_entry.id   AF-A0A5C8BAR6-F1
#
_cell.length_a   1.000
_cell.length_b   1.000
_cell.length_c   1.000
_cell.angle_alpha   90.00
_cell.angle_beta   90.00
_cell.angle_gamma   90.00
#
_symmetry.space_group_name_H-M   'P 1'
#
loop_
_entity.id
_entity.type
_entity.pdbx_description
1 polymer ?
#
loop_
_entity_poly.entity_id
_entity_poly.type
_entity_poly.pdbx_seq_one_letter_code
_entity_poly.pdbx_strand_id
1 'polypeptide(L)'
;DAVLGSYAGAIGWPQFMPSSIRRWGVDFDGDGQVNLQRSPVDAIGSVAHYLAEHGWRTGQPTFFDVTPPEDAAARAKLLAPDIVPSFSADEMRALGAILPDAAMQHPGPLALVLLENGEAAPTLIAGTQNFYAITRYNQSSYYALAVIELGQAVSQAPASSSGNP
;
A
#
# COMPACT_ATOMS: atom_id res chain seq x y z
N ASP A 1 15.39 29.60 -0.47
CA ASP A 1 15.98 28.26 -0.53
C ASP A 1 15.52 27.51 -1.76
N ALA A 2 16.44 26.80 -2.42
CA ALA A 2 16.15 26.02 -3.62
C ALA A 2 15.43 24.73 -3.25
N VAL A 3 14.27 24.50 -3.86
CA VAL A 3 13.53 23.26 -3.72
C VAL A 3 14.33 22.14 -4.38
N LEU A 4 15.02 21.33 -3.58
CA LEU A 4 15.58 20.04 -4.02
C LEU A 4 14.43 19.10 -4.37
N GLY A 5 14.34 18.74 -5.65
CA GLY A 5 13.45 17.71 -6.14
C GLY A 5 14.17 16.73 -7.07
N SER A 6 13.53 15.60 -7.36
CA SER A 6 14.03 14.67 -8.37
C SER A 6 14.10 15.34 -9.75
N TYR A 7 14.73 14.67 -10.72
CA TYR A 7 14.72 15.12 -12.13
C TYR A 7 13.29 15.39 -12.65
N ALA A 8 12.29 14.65 -12.15
CA ALA A 8 10.89 14.81 -12.51
C ALA A 8 10.13 15.84 -11.63
N GLY A 9 10.80 16.50 -10.69
CA GLY A 9 10.20 17.54 -9.84
C GLY A 9 9.49 17.04 -8.59
N ALA A 10 9.73 15.80 -8.15
CA ALA A 10 9.22 15.27 -6.89
C ALA A 10 10.02 15.83 -5.70
N ILE A 11 9.36 16.33 -4.66
CA ILE A 11 9.97 17.16 -3.61
C ILE A 11 9.90 16.49 -2.24
N GLY A 12 11.00 16.62 -1.48
CA GLY A 12 11.07 16.26 -0.06
C GLY A 12 11.06 14.76 0.20
N TRP A 13 11.06 14.37 1.47
CA TRP A 13 11.06 12.97 1.88
C TRP A 13 9.92 12.13 1.28
N PRO A 14 8.68 12.64 1.15
CA PRO A 14 7.61 11.87 0.54
C PRO A 14 7.71 11.79 -1.00
N GLN A 15 8.65 12.52 -1.63
CA GLN A 15 8.77 12.62 -3.08
C GLN A 15 7.45 13.02 -3.75
N PHE A 16 6.75 14.00 -3.17
CA PHE A 16 5.49 14.50 -3.72
C PHE A 16 5.71 15.40 -4.94
N MET A 17 4.90 15.23 -5.97
CA MET A 17 4.78 16.21 -7.04
C MET A 17 4.19 17.53 -6.49
N PRO A 18 4.47 18.70 -7.07
CA PRO A 18 3.95 19.98 -6.56
C PRO A 18 2.41 20.02 -6.46
N SER A 19 1.71 19.35 -7.37
CA SER A 19 0.25 19.19 -7.33
C SER A 19 -0.20 18.37 -6.11
N SER A 20 0.55 17.34 -5.73
CA SER A 20 0.29 16.52 -4.55
C SER A 20 0.49 17.31 -3.27
N ILE A 21 1.56 18.11 -3.18
CA ILE A 21 1.80 18.99 -2.01
C ILE A 21 0.63 19.93 -1.80
N ARG A 22 0.15 20.57 -2.88
CA ARG A 22 -0.99 21.50 -2.80
C ARG A 22 -2.30 20.87 -2.34
N ARG A 23 -2.47 19.55 -2.53
CA ARG A 23 -3.72 18.85 -2.18
C ARG A 23 -3.64 18.15 -0.84
N TRP A 24 -2.49 17.56 -0.53
CA TRP A 24 -2.34 16.63 0.59
C TRP A 24 -1.22 17.01 1.57
N GLY A 25 -0.40 18.00 1.24
CA GLY A 25 0.57 18.56 2.18
C GLY A 25 -0.13 19.18 3.38
N VAL A 26 0.31 18.83 4.58
CA VAL A 26 -0.22 19.35 5.85
C VAL A 26 0.92 19.86 6.72
N ASP A 27 0.66 20.98 7.38
CA ASP A 27 1.44 21.49 8.50
C ASP A 27 1.00 20.68 9.72
N PHE A 28 1.83 19.72 10.10
CA PHE A 28 1.46 18.71 11.09
C PHE A 28 2.10 18.97 12.45
N ASP A 29 3.12 19.83 12.51
CA ASP A 29 3.68 20.34 13.77
C ASP A 29 3.07 21.68 14.22
N GLY A 30 2.31 22.37 13.35
CA GLY A 30 1.53 23.56 13.66
C GLY A 30 2.34 24.86 13.63
N ASP A 31 3.48 24.88 12.94
CA ASP A 31 4.38 26.05 12.87
C ASP A 31 3.98 27.11 11.82
N GLY A 32 2.92 26.82 11.04
CA GLY A 32 2.38 27.66 9.98
C GLY A 32 2.96 27.37 8.59
N GLN A 33 3.82 26.36 8.43
CA GLN A 33 4.45 26.01 7.16
C GLN A 33 4.34 24.51 6.85
N VAL A 34 4.20 24.17 5.56
CA VAL A 34 4.31 22.77 5.10
C VAL A 34 5.73 22.55 4.59
N ASN A 35 6.59 21.92 5.39
CA ASN A 35 8.01 21.72 5.07
C ASN A 35 8.39 20.24 4.90
N LEU A 36 8.04 19.67 3.75
CA LEU A 36 8.30 18.25 3.44
C LEU A 36 9.78 17.88 3.22
N GLN A 37 10.68 18.86 3.22
CA GLN A 37 12.12 18.64 3.02
C GLN A 37 12.89 18.55 4.33
N ARG A 38 12.40 19.21 5.39
CA ARG A 38 13.12 19.35 6.65
C ARG A 38 12.28 19.01 7.89
N SER A 39 10.95 18.93 7.79
CA SER A 39 10.09 18.47 8.88
C SER A 39 9.68 17.00 8.66
N PRO A 40 10.15 16.07 9.52
CA PRO A 40 9.59 14.71 9.58
C PRO A 40 8.11 14.70 9.85
N VAL A 41 7.66 15.64 10.68
CA VAL A 41 6.31 15.67 11.20
C VAL A 41 5.36 15.98 10.05
N ASP A 42 5.67 17.00 9.24
CA ASP A 42 4.91 17.33 8.04
C ASP A 42 4.97 16.22 6.99
N ALA A 43 6.15 15.60 6.79
CA ALA A 43 6.29 14.50 5.84
C ALA A 43 5.38 13.32 6.22
N ILE A 44 5.40 12.91 7.49
CA ILE A 44 4.56 11.81 8.01
C ILE A 44 3.08 12.19 7.92
N GLY A 45 2.71 13.38 8.40
CA GLY A 45 1.32 13.86 8.35
C GLY A 45 0.79 13.92 6.92
N SER A 46 1.61 14.38 5.98
CA SER A 46 1.23 14.50 4.56
C SER A 46 1.07 13.16 3.87
N VAL A 47 1.94 12.18 4.17
CA VAL A 47 1.77 10.81 3.67
C VAL A 47 0.52 10.16 4.24
N ALA A 48 0.25 10.34 5.54
CA ALA A 48 -0.95 9.81 6.19
C ALA A 48 -2.22 10.43 5.60
N HIS A 49 -2.25 11.75 5.41
CA HIS A 49 -3.37 12.46 4.77
C HIS A 49 -3.56 11.99 3.32
N TYR A 50 -2.48 11.83 2.56
CA TYR A 50 -2.55 11.29 1.20
C TYR A 50 -3.18 9.89 1.19
N LEU A 51 -2.74 8.96 2.03
CA LEU A 51 -3.30 7.61 2.07
C LEU A 51 -4.78 7.62 2.49
N ALA A 52 -5.15 8.43 3.47
CA ALA A 52 -6.54 8.59 3.90
C ALA A 52 -7.44 9.07 2.76
N GLU A 53 -7.03 10.11 2.02
CA GLU A 53 -7.74 10.63 0.85
C GLU A 53 -7.79 9.64 -0.32
N HIS A 54 -6.88 8.67 -0.36
CA HIS A 54 -6.84 7.60 -1.37
C HIS A 54 -7.47 6.28 -0.90
N GLY A 55 -8.32 6.36 0.12
CA GLY A 55 -9.20 5.26 0.52
C GLY A 55 -8.59 4.30 1.53
N TRP A 56 -7.49 4.68 2.20
CA TRP A 56 -7.01 3.93 3.36
C TRP A 56 -8.08 3.84 4.44
N ARG A 57 -8.24 2.65 5.01
CA ARG A 57 -9.20 2.30 6.05
C ARG A 57 -8.45 1.85 7.30
N THR A 58 -8.44 2.70 8.32
CA THR A 58 -7.78 2.42 9.60
C THR A 58 -8.30 1.11 10.20
N GLY A 59 -7.36 0.28 10.67
CA GLY A 59 -7.66 -1.00 11.30
C GLY A 59 -7.96 -2.15 10.33
N GLN A 60 -8.01 -1.90 9.01
CA GLN A 60 -8.13 -2.96 8.02
C GLN A 60 -6.76 -3.50 7.60
N PRO A 61 -6.63 -4.82 7.35
CA PRO A 61 -5.39 -5.40 6.82
C PRO A 61 -5.10 -4.87 5.43
N THR A 62 -3.84 -4.92 5.00
CA THR A 62 -3.45 -4.54 3.63
C THR A 62 -3.80 -5.65 2.64
N PHE A 63 -3.48 -6.90 2.96
CA PHE A 63 -3.82 -8.07 2.14
C PHE A 63 -4.02 -9.31 3.03
N PHE A 64 -4.49 -10.39 2.41
CA PHE A 64 -4.52 -11.74 2.99
C PHE A 64 -3.83 -12.74 2.07
N ASP A 65 -3.44 -13.87 2.63
CA ASP A 65 -3.03 -15.03 1.84
C ASP A 65 -4.19 -15.57 1.01
N VAL A 66 -3.88 -16.17 -0.14
CA VAL A 66 -4.86 -16.80 -1.02
C VAL A 66 -4.24 -17.96 -1.77
N THR A 67 -4.96 -19.08 -1.86
CA THR A 67 -4.68 -20.08 -2.88
C THR A 67 -5.57 -19.78 -4.08
N PRO A 68 -5.00 -19.55 -5.28
CA PRO A 68 -5.81 -19.21 -6.45
C PRO A 68 -6.64 -20.42 -6.92
N PRO A 69 -7.68 -20.20 -7.74
CA PRO A 69 -8.39 -21.30 -8.39
C PRO A 69 -7.45 -22.19 -9.22
N GLU A 70 -7.68 -23.50 -9.18
CA GLU A 70 -7.04 -24.45 -10.09
C GLU A 70 -7.55 -24.29 -11.53
N ASP A 71 -8.84 -23.95 -11.70
CA ASP A 71 -9.41 -23.67 -13.01
C ASP A 71 -8.81 -22.40 -13.62
N ALA A 72 -8.21 -22.55 -14.80
CA ALA A 72 -7.48 -21.48 -15.46
C ALA A 72 -8.39 -20.31 -15.86
N ALA A 73 -9.65 -20.58 -16.24
CA ALA A 73 -10.59 -19.55 -16.65
C ALA A 73 -11.07 -18.72 -15.44
N ALA A 74 -11.38 -19.39 -14.33
CA ALA A 74 -11.73 -18.75 -13.06
C ALA A 74 -10.57 -17.91 -12.51
N ARG A 75 -9.34 -18.44 -12.56
CA ARG A 75 -8.14 -17.70 -12.17
C ARG A 75 -7.91 -16.48 -13.06
N ALA A 76 -8.01 -16.63 -14.38
CA ALA A 76 -7.88 -15.50 -15.32
C ALA A 76 -8.95 -14.42 -15.06
N LYS A 77 -10.18 -14.82 -14.73
CA LYS A 77 -11.25 -13.88 -14.35
C LYS A 77 -10.90 -13.08 -13.08
N LEU A 78 -10.37 -13.75 -12.06
CA LEU A 78 -9.96 -13.09 -10.81
C LEU A 78 -8.76 -12.15 -11.00
N LEU A 79 -7.84 -12.48 -11.90
CA LEU A 79 -6.66 -11.65 -12.22
C LEU A 79 -6.97 -10.47 -13.15
N ALA A 80 -8.10 -10.48 -13.87
CA ALA A 80 -8.39 -9.49 -14.90
C ALA A 80 -8.44 -8.02 -14.40
N PRO A 81 -8.94 -7.71 -13.19
CA PRO A 81 -8.89 -6.35 -12.64
C PRO A 81 -7.51 -5.90 -12.15
N ASP A 82 -6.51 -6.78 -12.20
CA ASP A 82 -5.15 -6.55 -11.71
C ASP A 82 -5.16 -6.13 -10.22
N ILE A 83 -4.80 -4.90 -9.90
CA ILE A 83 -4.68 -4.39 -8.52
C ILE A 83 -6.03 -3.95 -7.94
N VAL A 84 -7.05 -3.70 -8.79
CA VAL A 84 -8.29 -3.06 -8.36
C VAL A 84 -9.17 -4.04 -7.57
N PRO A 85 -9.46 -3.78 -6.28
CA PRO A 85 -10.35 -4.64 -5.50
C PRO A 85 -11.75 -4.66 -6.10
N SER A 86 -12.17 -5.83 -6.59
CA SER A 86 -13.34 -5.96 -7.46
C SER A 86 -14.29 -7.10 -7.09
N PHE A 87 -13.84 -8.05 -6.25
CA PHE A 87 -14.63 -9.23 -5.89
C PHE A 87 -14.80 -9.31 -4.38
N SER A 88 -15.99 -9.64 -3.90
CA SER A 88 -16.16 -10.07 -2.52
C SER A 88 -15.42 -11.39 -2.25
N ALA A 89 -15.13 -11.67 -0.98
CA ALA A 89 -14.53 -12.95 -0.58
C ALA A 89 -15.40 -14.16 -0.98
N ASP A 90 -16.73 -14.02 -0.93
CA ASP A 90 -17.67 -15.04 -1.39
C ASP A 90 -17.60 -15.30 -2.89
N GLU A 91 -17.45 -14.27 -3.73
CA GLU A 91 -17.27 -14.42 -5.17
C GLU A 91 -15.94 -15.09 -5.51
N MET A 92 -14.85 -14.72 -4.82
CA MET A 92 -13.56 -15.38 -4.98
C MET A 92 -13.65 -16.86 -4.61
N ARG A 93 -14.32 -17.19 -3.50
CA ARG A 93 -14.55 -18.57 -3.06
C ARG A 93 -15.42 -19.35 -4.04
N ALA A 94 -16.48 -18.74 -4.56
CA ALA A 94 -17.35 -19.36 -5.56
C ALA A 94 -16.61 -19.65 -6.88
N LEU A 95 -15.56 -18.87 -7.19
CA LEU A 95 -14.65 -19.10 -8.31
C LEU A 95 -13.52 -20.10 -7.97
N GLY A 96 -13.50 -20.66 -6.77
CA GLY A 96 -12.55 -21.71 -6.37
C GLY A 96 -11.28 -21.22 -5.69
N ALA A 97 -11.19 -19.93 -5.33
CA ALA A 97 -10.09 -19.45 -4.49
C ALA A 97 -10.29 -19.93 -3.03
N ILE A 98 -9.19 -20.27 -2.36
CA ILE A 98 -9.22 -20.59 -0.92
C ILE A 98 -8.66 -19.39 -0.17
N LEU A 99 -9.45 -18.89 0.77
CA LEU A 99 -9.17 -17.70 1.57
C LEU A 99 -9.21 -18.07 3.06
N PRO A 100 -8.38 -17.45 3.92
CA PRO A 100 -8.46 -17.64 5.37
C PRO A 100 -9.76 -17.04 5.93
N ASP A 101 -10.20 -17.51 7.11
CA ASP A 101 -11.44 -17.03 7.76
C ASP A 101 -11.46 -15.50 7.94
N ALA A 102 -10.30 -14.90 8.25
CA ALA A 102 -10.17 -13.45 8.39
C ALA A 102 -10.46 -12.70 7.08
N ALA A 103 -10.09 -13.27 5.93
CA ALA A 103 -10.42 -12.71 4.61
C ALA A 103 -11.90 -12.91 4.27
N MET A 104 -12.48 -14.06 4.65
CA MET A 104 -13.93 -14.31 4.50
C MET A 104 -14.79 -13.33 5.31
N GLN A 105 -14.26 -12.81 6.42
CA GLN A 105 -14.92 -11.82 7.26
C GLN A 105 -14.57 -10.36 6.88
N HIS A 106 -13.69 -10.16 5.90
CA HIS A 106 -13.25 -8.82 5.51
C HIS A 106 -14.39 -8.00 4.90
N PRO A 107 -14.68 -6.79 5.43
CA PRO A 107 -15.71 -5.93 4.86
C PRO A 107 -15.19 -5.21 3.62
N GLY A 108 -15.57 -5.70 2.44
CA GLY A 108 -15.33 -5.04 1.17
C GLY A 108 -14.74 -5.96 0.11
N PRO A 109 -14.47 -5.41 -1.08
CA PRO A 109 -13.89 -6.16 -2.16
C PRO A 109 -12.41 -6.44 -1.94
N LEU A 110 -11.94 -7.48 -2.62
CA LEU A 110 -10.58 -7.97 -2.71
C LEU A 110 -10.16 -8.02 -4.20
N ALA A 111 -8.87 -7.98 -4.44
CA ALA A 111 -8.23 -8.24 -5.72
C ALA A 111 -7.36 -9.48 -5.60
N LEU A 112 -7.41 -10.39 -6.59
CA LEU A 112 -6.36 -11.41 -6.72
C LEU A 112 -5.17 -10.76 -7.41
N VAL A 113 -4.09 -10.54 -6.67
CA VAL A 113 -2.88 -9.89 -7.20
C VAL A 113 -1.79 -10.93 -7.37
N LEU A 114 -1.18 -10.96 -8.56
CA LEU A 114 -0.07 -11.83 -8.92
C LEU A 114 1.22 -11.01 -9.03
N LEU A 115 2.29 -11.48 -8.39
CA LEU A 115 3.63 -10.93 -8.53
C LEU A 115 4.57 -12.05 -8.98
N GLU A 116 5.16 -11.89 -10.16
CA GLU A 116 6.16 -12.80 -10.72
C GLU A 116 7.51 -12.60 -10.05
N ASN A 117 8.16 -13.69 -9.63
CA ASN A 117 9.43 -13.67 -8.90
C ASN A 117 10.60 -14.24 -9.74
N GLY A 118 10.52 -14.12 -11.07
CA GLY A 118 11.51 -14.70 -11.98
C GLY A 118 11.41 -16.22 -12.00
N GLU A 119 12.50 -16.91 -11.64
CA GLU A 119 12.54 -18.38 -11.58
C GLU A 119 11.87 -18.95 -10.32
N ALA A 120 11.65 -18.13 -9.30
CA ALA A 120 10.96 -18.54 -8.08
C ALA A 120 9.44 -18.60 -8.27
N ALA A 121 8.76 -19.33 -7.40
CA ALA A 121 7.30 -19.38 -7.40
C ALA A 121 6.71 -17.96 -7.26
N PRO A 122 5.64 -17.63 -8.02
CA PRO A 122 5.02 -16.32 -7.93
C PRO A 122 4.33 -16.13 -6.58
N THR A 123 4.23 -14.88 -6.15
CA THR A 123 3.46 -14.49 -4.98
C THR A 123 2.03 -14.15 -5.40
N LEU A 124 1.04 -14.71 -4.71
CA LEU A 124 -0.36 -14.40 -4.88
C LEU A 124 -0.95 -13.94 -3.55
N ILE A 125 -1.67 -12.81 -3.58
CA ILE A 125 -2.33 -12.24 -2.41
C ILE A 125 -3.76 -11.85 -2.76
N ALA A 126 -4.64 -11.84 -1.75
CA ALA A 126 -5.91 -11.17 -1.80
C ALA A 126 -5.74 -9.73 -1.28
N GLY A 127 -5.47 -8.80 -2.20
CA GLY A 127 -5.26 -7.39 -1.89
C GLY A 127 -6.56 -6.69 -1.50
N THR A 128 -6.55 -5.94 -0.39
CA THR A 128 -7.70 -5.16 0.07
C THR A 128 -7.69 -3.73 -0.50
N GLN A 129 -8.67 -2.92 -0.09
CA GLN A 129 -8.65 -1.47 -0.30
C GLN A 129 -7.37 -0.80 0.22
N ASN A 130 -6.77 -1.29 1.32
CA ASN A 130 -5.54 -0.71 1.87
C ASN A 130 -4.31 -1.02 1.01
N PHE A 131 -4.24 -2.22 0.42
CA PHE A 131 -3.20 -2.51 -0.59
C PHE A 131 -3.36 -1.57 -1.79
N TYR A 132 -4.59 -1.43 -2.28
CA TYR A 132 -4.89 -0.52 -3.39
C TYR A 132 -4.54 0.94 -3.07
N ALA A 133 -4.83 1.43 -1.86
CA ALA A 133 -4.47 2.79 -1.42
C ALA A 133 -2.95 3.05 -1.53
N ILE A 134 -2.10 2.08 -1.18
CA ILE A 134 -0.65 2.21 -1.30
C ILE A 134 -0.23 2.29 -2.78
N THR A 135 -0.86 1.53 -3.66
CA THR A 135 -0.58 1.62 -5.11
C THR A 135 -0.99 2.95 -5.74
N ARG A 136 -1.75 3.80 -5.04
CA ARG A 136 -2.03 5.15 -5.51
C ARG A 136 -0.79 6.04 -5.45
N TYR A 137 0.12 5.74 -4.52
CA TYR A 137 1.41 6.42 -4.39
C TYR A 137 2.35 6.07 -5.57
N ASN A 138 2.37 4.80 -5.97
CA ASN A 138 3.02 4.30 -7.16
C ASN A 138 2.27 3.06 -7.67
N GLN A 139 1.81 3.08 -8.92
CA GLN A 139 0.92 2.09 -9.52
C GLN A 139 1.67 0.77 -9.84
N SER A 140 2.11 0.07 -8.79
CA SER A 140 2.87 -1.17 -8.87
C SER A 140 2.58 -2.06 -7.65
N SER A 141 2.16 -3.30 -7.90
CA SER A 141 1.97 -4.33 -6.87
C SER A 141 3.27 -4.64 -6.12
N TYR A 142 4.39 -4.68 -6.83
CA TYR A 142 5.72 -4.91 -6.23
C TYR A 142 6.09 -3.79 -5.27
N TYR A 143 5.85 -2.53 -5.66
CA TYR A 143 6.09 -1.39 -4.79
C TYR A 143 5.23 -1.48 -3.54
N ALA A 144 3.93 -1.73 -3.68
CA ALA A 144 3.04 -1.80 -2.52
C ALA A 144 3.42 -2.93 -1.57
N LEU A 145 3.69 -4.14 -2.08
CA LEU A 145 4.10 -5.26 -1.24
C LEU A 145 5.42 -4.96 -0.51
N ALA A 146 6.43 -4.42 -1.20
CA ALA A 146 7.69 -4.05 -0.59
C ALA A 146 7.53 -2.97 0.50
N VAL A 147 6.69 -1.96 0.29
CA VAL A 147 6.38 -0.94 1.30
C VAL A 147 5.72 -1.55 2.54
N ILE A 148 4.77 -2.48 2.33
CA ILE A 148 4.07 -3.15 3.42
C ILE A 148 5.05 -4.02 4.23
N GLU A 149 5.83 -4.87 3.57
CA GLU A 149 6.79 -5.76 4.22
C GLU A 149 7.86 -4.97 4.98
N LEU A 150 8.38 -3.90 4.37
CA LEU A 150 9.33 -3.01 5.04
C LEU A 150 8.70 -2.35 6.27
N GLY A 151 7.48 -1.82 6.15
CA GLY A 151 6.77 -1.21 7.27
C GLY A 151 6.53 -2.20 8.42
N GLN A 152 6.15 -3.43 8.11
CA GLN A 152 6.00 -4.50 9.09
C GLN A 152 7.35 -4.82 9.77
N ALA A 153 8.42 -5.00 9.00
CA ALA A 153 9.75 -5.26 9.53
C ALA A 153 10.24 -4.15 10.47
N VAL A 154 10.04 -2.88 10.11
CA VAL A 154 10.36 -1.73 10.97
C VAL A 154 9.52 -1.72 12.25
N SER A 155 8.22 -2.06 12.17
CA SER A 155 7.33 -2.09 13.35
C SER A 155 7.65 -3.21 14.34
N GLN A 156 8.24 -4.31 13.86
CA GLN A 156 8.62 -5.47 14.65
C GLN A 156 10.08 -5.39 15.13
N ALA A 157 10.89 -4.52 14.54
CA ALA A 157 12.26 -4.32 14.98
C ALA A 157 12.27 -3.80 16.43
N PRO A 158 13.06 -4.41 17.33
CA PRO A 158 13.21 -3.88 18.68
C PRO A 158 13.76 -2.46 18.60
N ALA A 159 13.20 -1.55 19.39
CA ALA A 159 13.71 -0.19 19.50
C ALA A 159 15.22 -0.27 19.76
N SER A 160 16.02 0.29 18.85
CA SER A 160 17.47 0.28 18.99
C SER A 160 17.80 0.89 20.35
N SER A 161 18.29 0.07 21.28
CA SER A 161 18.87 0.57 22.51
C SER A 161 20.05 1.43 22.11
N SER A 162 19.87 2.75 22.15
CA SER A 162 20.95 3.73 22.08
C SER A 162 21.79 3.63 23.36
N GLY A 163 22.47 2.50 23.52
CA GLY A 163 23.62 2.34 24.40
C GLY A 163 24.87 2.61 23.60
N ASN A 164 25.35 3.84 23.63
CA ASN A 164 26.72 4.14 23.25
C ASN A 164 27.55 4.15 24.56
N PRO A 165 28.67 3.42 24.66
CA PRO A 165 29.68 3.71 25.68
C PRO A 165 30.37 5.05 25.43
#